data_AF-G7Z1T3-F1
#
_entry.id   AF-G7Z1T3-F1
#
_cell.length_a   1.000
_cell.length_b   1.000
_cell.length_c   1.000
_cell.angle_alpha   90.00
_cell.angle_beta   90.00
_cell.angle_gamma   90.00
#
_symmetry.space_group_name_H-M   'P 1'
#
loop_
_entity.id
_entity.type
_entity.pdbx_description
1 polymer ?
#
loop_
_entity_poly.entity_id
_entity_poly.type
_entity_poly.pdbx_seq_one_letter_code
_entity_poly.pdbx_strand_id
1 'polypeptide(L)' 'MLTIDRQIQELRMELAACFLTRRERVQARRELDTLLARHADREGAFKTLAADDPAPD' A
#
# COMPACT_ATOMS: atom_id res chain seq x y z
N MET A 1 0.12 -9.54 -13.26
CA MET A 1 0.54 -8.28 -12.60
C MET A 1 -0.20 -8.23 -11.27
N LEU A 2 0.49 -8.32 -10.13
CA LEU A 2 -0.17 -8.32 -8.81
C LEU A 2 -0.71 -6.90 -8.52
N THR A 3 -1.89 -6.80 -7.91
CA THR A 3 -2.43 -5.52 -7.43
C THR A 3 -1.65 -5.04 -6.21
N ILE A 4 -1.63 -3.72 -5.97
CA ILE A 4 -0.93 -3.11 -4.83
C ILE A 4 -1.40 -3.73 -3.50
N ASP A 5 -2.70 -3.98 -3.36
CA ASP A 5 -3.29 -4.65 -2.19
C ASP A 5 -2.72 -6.04 -1.94
N ARG A 6 -2.53 -6.82 -3.01
CA ARG A 6 -2.02 -8.18 -2.90
C ARG A 6 -0.55 -8.18 -2.49
N GLN A 7 0.25 -7.27 -3.03
CA GLN A 7 1.66 -7.09 -2.62
C GLN A 7 1.77 -6.69 -1.14
N ILE A 8 0.87 -5.80 -0.67
CA ILE A 8 0.80 -5.41 0.75
C ILE A 8 0.46 -6.63 1.64
N GLN A 9 -0.49 -7.46 1.24
CA GLN A 9 -0.85 -8.67 2.00
C GLN A 9 0.29 -9.69 2.05
N GLU A 10 0.96 -9.94 0.93
CA GLU A 10 2.11 -10.85 0.87
C GLU A 10 3.25 -10.38 1.79
N LEU A 11 3.64 -9.10 1.72
CA LEU A 11 4.66 -8.53 2.61
C LEU A 11 4.27 -8.59 4.09
N ARG A 12 2.99 -8.41 4.43
CA ARG A 12 2.51 -8.58 5.82
C ARG A 12 2.63 -10.02 6.29
N MET A 13 2.30 -10.99 5.44
CA MET A 13 2.44 -12.40 5.75
C MET A 13 3.91 -12.78 5.95
N GLU A 14 4.80 -12.34 5.07
CA GLU A 14 6.25 -12.60 5.19
C GLU A 14 6.84 -12.00 6.47
N LEU A 15 6.46 -10.76 6.81
CA LEU A 15 6.87 -10.12 8.06
C LEU A 15 6.32 -10.82 9.31
N ALA A 16 5.10 -11.35 9.25
CA ALA A 16 4.47 -12.07 10.36
C ALA A 16 5.05 -13.48 10.55
N ALA A 17 5.43 -14.14 9.46
CA ALA A 17 5.91 -15.52 9.47
C ALA A 17 7.30 -15.68 10.11
N CYS A 18 7.98 -14.59 10.49
CA CYS A 18 9.27 -14.57 11.22
C CYS A 18 10.45 -15.30 10.56
N PHE A 19 10.28 -15.88 9.36
CA PHE A 19 11.33 -16.57 8.61
C PHE A 19 12.41 -15.64 8.03
N LEU A 20 12.12 -14.34 7.96
CA LEU A 20 13.04 -13.33 7.45
C LEU A 20 14.16 -13.02 8.45
N THR A 21 15.39 -12.93 7.95
CA THR A 21 16.53 -12.35 8.65
C THR A 21 16.28 -10.88 8.99
N ARG A 22 17.06 -10.31 9.92
CA ARG A 22 16.95 -8.89 10.29
C ARG A 22 17.04 -7.96 9.07
N ARG A 23 17.94 -8.26 8.12
CA ARG A 23 18.11 -7.45 6.91
C ARG A 23 16.90 -7.54 5.99
N GLU A 24 16.38 -8.74 5.78
CA GLU A 24 15.19 -8.97 4.96
C GLU A 24 13.95 -8.31 5.58
N ARG A 25 13.79 -8.36 6.91
CA ARG A 25 12.69 -7.64 7.58
C ARG A 25 12.76 -6.14 7.35
N VAL A 26 13.95 -5.54 7.42
CA VAL A 26 14.13 -4.10 7.15
C VAL A 26 13.79 -3.77 5.70
N GLN A 27 14.19 -4.62 4.75
CA GLN A 27 13.87 -4.44 3.34
C GLN A 27 12.37 -4.57 3.07
N ALA A 28 11.75 -5.66 3.53
CA ALA A 28 10.31 -5.90 3.42
C ALA A 28 9.49 -4.79 4.08
N ARG A 29 9.96 -4.24 5.21
CA ARG A 29 9.28 -3.11 5.87
C ARG A 29 9.34 -1.83 5.03
N ARG A 30 10.50 -1.50 4.46
CA ARG A 30 10.63 -0.33 3.56
C ARG A 30 9.76 -0.45 2.32
N GLU A 31 9.68 -1.65 1.76
CA GLU A 31 8.85 -1.93 0.60
C GLU A 31 7.36 -1.80 0.93
N LEU A 32 6.95 -2.35 2.07
CA LEU A 32 5.59 -2.19 2.59
C LEU A 32 5.23 -0.71 2.83
N ASP A 33 6.11 0.07 3.46
CA ASP A 33 5.89 1.50 3.72
C ASP A 33 5.75 2.28 2.40
N THR A 34 6.56 1.94 1.39
CA THR A 34 6.49 2.55 0.05
C THR A 34 5.16 2.22 -0.64
N LEU A 35 4.71 0.97 -0.56
CA LEU A 35 3.44 0.54 -1.14
C LEU A 35 2.25 1.18 -0.44
N LEU A 36 2.29 1.30 0.89
CA LEU A 36 1.26 1.99 1.67
C LEU A 36 1.19 3.49 1.32
N ALA A 37 2.32 4.16 1.16
CA ALA A 37 2.35 5.56 0.74
C ALA A 37 1.74 5.74 -0.66
N ARG A 38 2.07 4.85 -1.61
CA ARG A 38 1.47 4.85 -2.95
C ARG A 38 -0.02 4.54 -2.95
N HIS A 39 -0.45 3.64 -2.07
CA HIS A 39 -1.87 3.31 -1.91
C HIS A 39 -2.63 4.52 -1.37
N ALA A 40 -2.11 5.17 -0.31
CA ALA A 40 -2.70 6.35 0.30
C ALA A 40 -2.75 7.55 -0.66
N ASP A 41 -1.70 7.77 -1.46
CA ASP A 41 -1.68 8.80 -2.50
C ASP A 41 -2.76 8.54 -3.56
N ARG A 42 -2.91 7.29 -3.99
CA ARG A 42 -3.94 6.89 -4.94
C ARG A 42 -5.35 7.06 -4.36
N GLU A 43 -5.60 6.59 -3.15
CA GLU A 43 -6.89 6.80 -2.46
C GLU A 43 -7.18 8.29 -2.22
N GLY A 44 -6.16 9.08 -1.89
CA GLY A 44 -6.26 10.54 -1.76
C GLY A 44 -6.62 11.20 -3.08
N ALA A 45 -5.93 10.86 -4.17
CA ALA A 45 -6.23 11.36 -5.51
C ALA A 45 -7.65 10.99 -5.97
N PHE A 46 -8.11 9.76 -5.69
CA PHE A 46 -9.48 9.34 -5.96
C PHE A 46 -10.53 10.09 -5.12
N LYS A 47 -10.25 10.37 -3.85
CA LYS A 47 -11.14 11.19 -3.01
C LYS A 47 -11.22 12.65 -3.47
N THR A 48 -10.10 13.23 -3.94
CA THR A 48 -10.09 14.60 -4.47
C THR A 48 -10.88 14.70 -5.77
N LEU A 49 -10.77 13.70 -6.66
CA LEU A 49 -11.57 13.62 -7.90
C LEU A 49 -13.07 13.42 -7.63
N ALA A 50 -13.44 12.67 -6.60
CA ALA A 50 -14.85 12.47 -6.22
C ALA A 50 -15.48 13.70 -5.54
N ALA A 51 -14.68 14.63 -5.02
CA ALA A 51 -15.15 15.88 -4.43
C ALA A 51 -15.34 17.00 -5.47
N ASP A 52 -14.86 16.82 -6.71
CA ASP A 52 -14.98 17.76 -7.83
C ASP A 52 -16.21 17.47 -8.72
N ASP A 53 -17.17 16.69 -8.22
CA ASP A 53 -18.48 16.48 -8.85
C ASP A 53 -19.48 17.44 -8.17
N PRO A 54 -19.62 18.70 -8.63
CA PRO A 54 -20.70 19.56 -8.16
C PRO A 54 -22.01 18.93 -8.64
N ALA A 55 -22.79 18.43 -7.69
CA ALA A 55 -24.14 17.96 -7.93
C ALA A 55 -24.91 18.98 -8.80
N PRO A 56 -25.63 18.55 -9.87
CA PRO A 56 -26.34 19.49 -10.71
C PRO A 56 -27.51 20.11 -9.94
N ASP A 57 -27.55 21.45 -9.93
CA ASP A 57 -28.72 22.27 -9.52
C ASP A 57 -30.00 21.89 -10.30
#